data_AF-A0A7W1FW29-F1
#
_entry.id   AF-A0A7W1FW29-F1
#
_cell.length_a   1.000
_cell.length_b   1.000
_cell.length_c   1.000
_cell.angle_alpha   90.00
_cell.angle_beta   90.00
_cell.angle_gamma   90.00
#
_symmetry.space_group_name_H-M   'P 1'
#
loop_
_entity.id
_entity.type
_entity.pdbx_description
1 polymer ?
#
loop_
_entity_poly.entity_id
_entity_poly.type
_entity_poly.pdbx_seq_one_letter_code
_entity_poly.pdbx_strand_id
1 'polypeptide(L)' 'MEYTAGNSQNHIKRDANRGMNQVKLVQQDPLKINGDVTGRIYEFKKMNDIIWVDKRDLMGMKTIKGLQLFF' A
#
# COMPACT_ATOMS: atom_id res chain seq x y z
N MET A 1 -26.14 39.41 21.95
CA MET A 1 -25.86 37.97 22.10
C MET A 1 -25.33 37.51 20.76
N GLU A 2 -24.01 37.45 20.64
CA GLU A 2 -23.30 37.08 19.41
C GLU A 2 -23.12 35.56 19.42
N TYR A 3 -23.74 34.86 18.46
CA TYR A 3 -23.53 33.42 18.29
C TYR A 3 -22.36 33.24 17.32
N THR A 4 -21.17 33.02 17.86
CA THR A 4 -19.99 32.70 17.07
C THR A 4 -20.18 31.33 16.43
N ALA A 5 -20.28 31.30 15.10
CA ALA A 5 -20.27 30.09 14.30
C ALA A 5 -18.93 29.35 14.50
N GLY A 6 -18.97 28.27 15.27
CA GLY A 6 -17.87 27.33 15.44
C GLY A 6 -17.63 26.55 14.17
N ASN A 7 -16.88 27.16 13.25
CA ASN A 7 -16.34 26.53 12.07
C ASN A 7 -15.25 25.52 12.48
N SER A 8 -15.43 24.24 12.16
CA SER A 8 -14.32 23.28 12.02
C SER A 8 -14.75 22.08 11.20
N GLN A 9 -15.00 22.31 9.91
CA GLN A 9 -14.83 21.28 8.90
C GLN A 9 -13.33 20.98 8.76
N ASN A 10 -12.76 20.22 9.71
CA ASN A 10 -11.46 19.58 9.51
C ASN A 10 -11.67 18.35 8.62
N HIS A 11 -12.00 18.60 7.35
CA HIS A 11 -11.96 17.61 6.29
C HIS A 11 -10.49 17.36 5.98
N ILE A 12 -9.83 16.60 6.86
CA ILE A 12 -8.50 16.04 6.58
C ILE A 12 -8.72 15.17 5.36
N LYS A 13 -8.38 15.70 4.17
CA LYS A 13 -8.08 14.90 2.99
C LYS A 13 -6.89 14.03 3.38
N ARG A 14 -7.16 12.95 4.11
CA ARG A 14 -6.16 11.95 4.46
C ARG A 14 -5.73 11.37 3.13
N ASP A 15 -4.51 11.69 2.70
CA ASP A 15 -3.83 11.00 1.61
C ASP A 15 -4.04 9.49 1.79
N ALA A 16 -4.96 8.91 1.02
CA ALA A 16 -5.31 7.50 1.13
C ALA A 16 -4.09 6.58 0.88
N ASN A 17 -3.02 7.13 0.32
CA ASN A 17 -1.80 6.44 -0.06
C ASN A 17 -0.62 6.59 0.92
N ARG A 18 -0.72 7.37 2.02
CA ARG A 18 0.37 7.47 3.02
C ARG A 18 0.71 6.14 3.72
N GLY A 19 -0.15 5.13 3.55
CA GLY A 19 0.03 3.78 4.09
C GLY A 19 0.47 2.74 3.08
N MET A 20 0.66 3.09 1.80
CA MET A 20 0.96 2.12 0.75
C MET A 20 2.26 2.47 0.03
N ASN A 21 2.99 1.44 -0.41
CA ASN A 21 4.17 1.58 -1.25
C ASN A 21 4.01 0.76 -2.52
N GLN A 22 4.69 1.19 -3.58
CA GLN A 22 4.69 0.45 -4.83
C GLN A 22 5.65 -0.74 -4.74
N VAL A 23 5.20 -1.88 -5.23
CA VAL A 23 6.01 -3.08 -5.38
C VAL A 23 5.89 -3.55 -6.82
N LYS A 24 7.02 -3.88 -7.42
CA LYS A 24 7.12 -4.36 -8.79
C LYS A 24 7.60 -5.81 -8.82
N LEU A 25 6.95 -6.64 -9.63
CA LEU A 25 7.43 -7.98 -9.92
C LEU A 25 8.54 -7.92 -10.97
N VAL A 26 9.71 -8.50 -10.71
CA VAL A 26 10.86 -8.44 -11.63
C VAL A 26 11.34 -9.80 -12.14
N GLN A 27 10.89 -10.92 -11.56
CA GLN A 27 11.42 -12.24 -11.95
C GLN A 27 10.41 -13.41 -11.96
N GLN A 28 9.47 -13.49 -11.01
CA GLN A 28 8.59 -14.67 -10.87
C GLN A 28 7.16 -14.36 -11.30
N ASP A 29 6.72 -14.90 -12.43
CA ASP A 29 5.38 -14.66 -12.97
C ASP A 29 4.58 -15.97 -13.14
N PRO A 30 3.33 -16.06 -12.65
CA PRO A 30 2.62 -15.13 -11.75
C PRO A 30 3.02 -15.29 -10.28
N LEU A 31 2.82 -14.25 -9.47
CA LEU A 31 3.12 -14.26 -8.04
C LEU A 31 1.94 -13.79 -7.20
N LYS A 32 1.60 -14.56 -6.17
CA LYS A 32 0.53 -14.25 -5.22
C LYS A 32 1.08 -14.26 -3.81
N ILE A 33 0.87 -13.18 -3.06
CA ILE A 33 1.44 -12.96 -1.74
C ILE A 33 0.31 -12.60 -0.78
N ASN A 34 0.31 -13.22 0.40
CA ASN A 34 -0.58 -12.81 1.48
C ASN A 34 0.14 -11.79 2.36
N GLY A 35 -0.54 -10.71 2.72
CA GLY A 35 -0.04 -9.70 3.64
C GLY A 35 -0.07 -10.22 5.07
N ASP A 36 1.09 -10.28 5.71
CA ASP A 36 1.21 -10.82 7.06
C ASP A 36 0.43 -10.02 8.11
N VAL A 37 0.26 -8.71 7.92
CA VAL A 37 -0.39 -7.82 8.89
C VAL A 37 -1.83 -7.55 8.51
N THR A 38 -2.10 -7.26 7.24
CA THR A 38 -3.46 -6.88 6.80
C THR A 38 -4.31 -8.05 6.33
N GLY A 39 -3.71 -9.21 6.05
CA GLY A 39 -4.38 -10.35 5.42
C GLY A 39 -4.79 -10.10 3.96
N ARG A 40 -4.33 -8.99 3.35
CA ARG A 40 -4.62 -8.67 1.95
C ARG A 40 -3.87 -9.60 1.02
N ILE A 41 -4.55 -10.01 -0.05
CA ILE A 41 -3.94 -10.78 -1.11
C ILE A 41 -3.44 -9.82 -2.18
N TYR A 42 -2.15 -9.92 -2.48
CA TYR A 42 -1.44 -9.15 -3.48
C TYR A 42 -1.09 -10.07 -4.66
N GLU A 43 -1.68 -9.81 -5.81
CA GLU A 43 -1.52 -10.64 -7.00
C GLU A 43 -0.82 -9.84 -8.10
N PHE A 44 0.31 -10.37 -8.55
CA PHE A 44 1.05 -9.88 -9.72
C PHE A 44 0.74 -10.81 -10.88
N LYS A 45 0.15 -10.25 -11.93
CA LYS A 45 -0.33 -11.04 -13.08
C LYS A 45 0.75 -11.28 -14.13
N LYS A 46 1.75 -10.40 -14.16
CA LYS A 46 2.84 -10.50 -15.11
C LYS A 46 4.17 -9.94 -14.61
N MET A 47 5.28 -10.35 -15.20
CA MET A 47 6.56 -9.67 -14.97
C MET A 47 6.46 -8.17 -15.29
N ASN A 48 7.10 -7.33 -14.47
CA ASN A 48 7.01 -5.87 -14.43
C ASN A 48 5.67 -5.27 -13.98
N ASP A 49 4.72 -6.10 -13.52
CA ASP A 49 3.49 -5.60 -12.91
C ASP A 49 3.79 -4.82 -11.62
N ILE A 50 3.06 -3.73 -11.39
CA ILE A 50 3.23 -2.82 -10.26
C ILE A 50 1.91 -2.73 -9.52
N ILE A 51 1.94 -3.06 -8.23
CA ILE A 51 0.79 -2.95 -7.35
C ILE A 51 1.13 -2.10 -6.13
N TRP A 52 0.08 -1.62 -5.46
CA TRP A 52 0.21 -0.92 -4.19
C TRP A 52 0.06 -1.92 -3.04
N VAL A 53 1.04 -1.94 -2.15
CA VAL A 53 1.10 -2.82 -0.98
C VAL A 53 1.07 -1.99 0.29
N ASP A 54 0.31 -2.42 1.30
CA ASP A 54 0.34 -1.76 2.62
C ASP A 54 1.74 -1.82 3.23
N LYS A 55 2.24 -0.69 3.72
CA LYS A 55 3.58 -0.57 4.28
C LYS A 55 3.89 -1.57 5.40
N ARG A 56 2.86 -2.00 6.13
CA ARG A 56 2.98 -2.97 7.22
C ARG A 56 3.29 -4.37 6.70
N ASP A 57 2.79 -4.73 5.52
CA ASP A 57 3.01 -6.04 4.91
C ASP A 57 4.38 -6.13 4.19
N LEU A 58 5.00 -4.99 3.86
CA LEU A 58 6.28 -4.97 3.13
C LEU A 58 7.41 -5.69 3.86
N MET A 59 7.36 -5.76 5.20
CA MET A 59 8.41 -6.40 5.98
C MET A 59 8.57 -7.88 5.61
N GLY A 60 7.46 -8.59 5.38
CA GLY A 60 7.46 -9.97 4.88
C GLY A 60 7.82 -10.10 3.40
N MET A 61 7.62 -9.03 2.61
CA MET A 61 7.91 -9.04 1.17
C MET A 61 9.37 -8.75 0.82
N LYS A 62 10.14 -8.12 1.71
CA LYS A 62 11.58 -7.83 1.50
C LYS A 62 12.43 -9.08 1.26
N THR A 63 11.98 -10.24 1.75
CA THR A 63 12.70 -11.52 1.64
C THR A 63 12.30 -12.32 0.40
N ILE A 64 11.24 -11.92 -0.30
CA ILE A 64 10.72 -12.62 -1.47
C ILE A 64 11.58 -12.28 -2.68
N LYS A 65 12.25 -13.29 -3.24
CA LYS A 65 13.05 -13.14 -4.45
C LYS A 65 12.16 -12.73 -5.62
N GLY A 66 12.63 -11.77 -6.42
CA GLY A 66 11.91 -11.32 -7.61
C GLY A 66 10.94 -10.17 -7.37
N LEU A 67 10.96 -9.53 -6.19
CA LEU A 67 10.25 -8.27 -5.94
C LEU A 67 11.21 -7.09 -5.85
N GLN A 68 10.79 -5.95 -6.39
CA GLN A 68 11.45 -4.66 -6.23
C GLN A 68 10.49 -3.71 -5.49
N LEU A 69 10.90 -3.22 -4.32
CA LEU A 69 10.12 -2.32 -3.47
C LEU A 69 10.59 -0.87 -3.68
N PHE A 70 9.64 0.08 -3.77
CA PHE A 70 9.91 1.51 -3.86
C PHE A 70 9.48 2.18 -2.53
N PHE A 71 10.39 2.87 -1.85
CA PHE A 71 10.17 3.55 -0.56
C PHE A 71 10.26 5.07 -0.71
#